data_AF-A0A5N7CC41-F1
#
_entry.id   AF-A0A5N7CC41-F1
#
_cell.length_a   1.000
_cell.length_b   1.000
_cell.length_c   1.000
_cell.angle_alpha   90.00
_cell.angle_beta   90.00
_cell.angle_gamma   90.00
#
_symmetry.space_group_name_H-M   'P 1'
#
loop_
_entity.id
_entity.type
_entity.pdbx_description
1 polymer ?
#
loop_
_entity_poly.entity_id
_entity_poly.type
_entity_poly.pdbx_seq_one_letter_code
_entity_poly.pdbx_strand_id
1 'polypeptide(L)' 'MQLPTLFLLSALLGLVSAAAIAQPEELVERACHPLYGSCNKNSDCCGSLTCFTHAAGSGTCANL' A
#
# COMPACT_ATOMS: atom_id res chain seq x y z
N MET A 1 -39.65 -39.38 7.63
CA MET A 1 -40.13 -38.15 6.95
C MET A 1 -40.92 -37.40 8.03
N GLN A 2 -40.51 -36.27 8.59
CA GLN A 2 -40.18 -34.99 7.97
C GLN A 2 -39.50 -34.13 9.04
N LEU A 3 -38.35 -33.52 8.75
CA LEU A 3 -37.64 -32.57 9.61
C LEU A 3 -37.68 -31.20 8.93
N PRO A 4 -38.76 -30.40 9.05
CA PRO A 4 -38.92 -29.18 8.24
C PRO A 4 -38.41 -27.91 8.94
N THR A 5 -37.96 -27.98 10.20
CA THR A 5 -37.71 -26.78 11.02
C THR A 5 -36.26 -26.30 11.04
N LEU A 6 -35.30 -27.07 10.52
CA LEU A 6 -33.89 -26.71 10.56
C LEU A 6 -33.47 -25.69 9.49
N PHE A 7 -34.29 -25.45 8.46
CA PHE A 7 -33.95 -24.55 7.35
C PHE A 7 -34.19 -23.06 7.64
N LEU A 8 -34.95 -22.72 8.69
CA LEU A 8 -35.35 -21.33 8.97
C LEU A 8 -34.35 -20.56 9.84
N LEU A 9 -33.40 -21.25 10.49
CA LEU A 9 -32.45 -20.61 11.43
C LEU A 9 -31.22 -20.01 10.75
N SER A 10 -30.97 -20.30 9.47
CA SER A 10 -29.80 -19.82 8.73
C SER A 10 -29.87 -18.33 8.33
N ALA A 11 -31.00 -17.66 8.53
CA ALA A 11 -31.22 -16.29 8.06
C ALA A 11 -30.77 -15.19 9.06
N LEU A 12 -30.33 -15.55 10.27
CA LEU A 12 -30.12 -14.58 11.36
C LEU A 12 -28.65 -14.26 11.71
N LEU A 13 -27.67 -14.79 10.97
CA LEU A 13 -26.26 -14.37 11.09
C LEU A 13 -25.88 -13.41 9.95
N GLY A 14 -26.67 -12.36 9.77
CA GLY A 14 -26.31 -11.22 8.93
C GLY A 14 -26.05 -10.01 9.83
N LEU A 15 -24.99 -9.26 9.50
CA LEU A 15 -24.57 -7.99 10.12
C LEU A 15 -23.56 -8.13 11.28
N VAL A 16 -22.36 -8.63 10.96
CA VAL A 16 -21.18 -8.14 11.67
C VAL A 16 -20.89 -6.74 11.11
N SER A 17 -20.81 -5.75 12.01
CA SER A 17 -20.61 -4.35 11.67
C SER A 17 -19.40 -4.16 10.77
N ALA A 18 -19.59 -3.48 9.63
CA ALA A 18 -18.48 -2.86 8.92
C ALA A 18 -17.96 -1.73 9.82
N ALA A 19 -16.96 -2.01 10.65
CA ALA A 19 -16.08 -0.95 11.09
C ALA A 19 -15.48 -0.39 9.81
N ALA A 20 -15.87 0.83 9.45
CA ALA A 20 -15.03 1.67 8.62
C ALA A 20 -13.75 1.86 9.42
N ILE A 21 -12.84 0.89 9.33
CA ILE A 21 -11.42 1.14 9.45
C ILE A 21 -11.17 2.15 8.36
N ALA A 22 -11.26 3.43 8.73
CA ALA A 22 -10.43 4.45 8.13
C ALA A 22 -9.03 3.85 8.25
N GLN A 23 -8.61 3.19 7.17
CA GLN A 23 -7.23 2.77 7.01
C GLN A 23 -6.49 4.07 7.31
N PRO A 24 -5.64 4.13 8.36
CA PRO A 24 -4.79 5.28 8.51
C PRO A 24 -4.20 5.45 7.13
N GLU A 25 -4.43 6.62 6.51
CA GLU A 25 -3.69 7.00 5.32
C GLU A 25 -2.29 6.58 5.67
N GLU A 26 -1.79 5.53 5.01
CA GLU A 26 -0.41 5.16 5.16
C GLU A 26 0.24 6.51 4.95
N LEU A 27 0.83 7.04 6.02
CA LEU A 27 2.04 7.78 5.87
C LEU A 27 2.85 6.76 5.10
N VAL A 28 2.74 6.81 3.76
CA VAL A 28 3.56 6.08 2.83
C VAL A 28 4.87 6.69 3.21
N GLU A 29 5.50 6.07 4.20
CA GLU A 29 6.84 6.34 4.62
C GLU A 29 7.52 6.23 3.28
N ARG A 30 7.88 7.39 2.73
CA ARG A 30 8.34 7.46 1.36
C ARG A 30 9.69 6.83 1.43
N ALA A 31 9.68 5.50 1.35
CA ALA A 31 10.80 4.65 1.54
C ALA A 31 11.77 5.14 0.49
N CYS A 32 12.88 5.68 0.97
CA CYS A 32 13.91 6.12 0.07
C CYS A 32 14.27 4.94 -0.85
N HIS A 33 14.65 5.25 -2.07
CA HIS A 33 14.95 4.26 -3.07
C HIS A 33 16.44 3.87 -2.96
N PRO A 34 16.76 2.57 -2.98
CA PRO A 34 18.13 2.09 -2.91
C PRO A 34 18.90 2.42 -4.19
N LEU A 35 20.17 1.99 -4.26
CA LEU A 35 20.99 2.08 -5.48
C LEU A 35 20.22 1.48 -6.68
N TYR A 36 20.22 2.19 -7.80
CA TYR A 36 19.47 1.89 -9.03
C TYR A 36 17.93 2.01 -8.93
N GLY A 37 17.40 2.52 -7.83
CA GLY A 37 15.99 2.89 -7.75
C GLY A 37 15.67 4.14 -8.57
N SER A 38 14.47 4.20 -9.15
CA SER A 38 14.00 5.37 -9.91
C SER A 38 13.89 6.59 -9.01
N CYS A 39 14.15 7.81 -9.46
CA CYS A 39 14.05 8.99 -8.60
C CYS A 39 13.71 10.24 -9.40
N ASN A 40 13.17 11.27 -8.74
CA ASN A 40 12.96 12.59 -9.34
C ASN A 40 13.85 13.65 -8.68
N LYS A 41 14.32 13.41 -7.45
CA LYS A 41 15.20 14.28 -6.66
C LYS A 41 16.05 13.47 -5.69
N ASN A 42 17.14 14.04 -5.18
CA ASN A 42 18.05 13.34 -4.25
C ASN A 42 17.37 12.81 -2.99
N SER A 43 16.36 13.50 -2.46
CA SER A 43 15.63 13.05 -1.27
C SER A 43 14.79 11.79 -1.52
N ASP A 44 14.58 11.40 -2.78
CA ASP A 44 13.96 10.12 -3.10
C ASP A 44 14.94 8.95 -2.93
N CYS A 45 16.26 9.20 -2.82
CA CYS A 45 17.28 8.16 -2.70
C CYS A 45 17.73 7.95 -1.24
N CYS A 46 18.10 6.72 -0.88
CA CYS A 46 18.53 6.41 0.48
C CYS A 46 19.92 6.95 0.80
N GLY A 47 20.08 7.49 2.01
CA GLY A 47 21.36 7.93 2.53
C GLY A 47 21.98 9.04 1.69
N SER A 48 23.21 8.84 1.24
CA SER A 48 24.01 9.84 0.50
C SER A 48 23.94 9.66 -1.03
N LEU A 49 23.00 8.83 -1.52
CA LEU A 49 22.83 8.59 -2.95
C LEU A 49 22.33 9.86 -3.66
N THR A 50 22.78 10.04 -4.91
CA THR A 50 22.38 11.17 -5.77
C THR A 50 21.41 10.69 -6.83
N CYS A 51 20.38 11.51 -7.11
CA CYS A 51 19.45 11.25 -8.18
C CYS A 51 19.99 11.78 -9.51
N PHE A 52 20.31 10.89 -10.44
CA PHE A 52 20.74 11.27 -11.78
C PHE A 52 19.53 11.33 -12.71
N THR A 53 18.91 12.50 -12.82
CA THR A 53 17.75 12.74 -13.69
C THR A 53 18.14 12.86 -15.16
N HIS A 54 17.40 12.18 -16.03
CA HIS A 54 17.50 12.33 -17.47
C HIS A 54 16.55 13.44 -17.97
N ALA A 55 16.74 13.92 -19.20
CA ALA A 55 15.89 14.97 -19.79
C ALA A 55 14.38 14.65 -19.81
N ALA A 56 14.02 13.37 -19.69
CA ALA A 56 12.64 12.89 -19.58
C ALA A 56 12.01 13.07 -18.18
N GLY A 57 12.74 13.63 -17.21
CA GLY A 57 12.22 13.97 -15.88
C GLY A 57 12.26 12.85 -14.83
N SER A 58 12.63 11.62 -15.24
CA SER A 58 12.93 10.51 -14.34
C SER A 58 14.44 10.25 -14.29
N GLY A 59 14.94 9.83 -13.15
CA GLY A 59 16.33 9.53 -12.88
C GLY A 59 16.53 8.20 -12.16
N THR A 60 17.79 7.93 -11.83
CA THR A 60 18.19 6.73 -11.11
C THR A 60 19.14 7.09 -9.96
N CYS A 61 18.93 6.52 -8.78
CA CYS A 61 19.80 6.70 -7.63
C CYS A 61 21.15 6.02 -7.85
N ALA A 62 22.25 6.77 -7.75
CA ALA A 62 23.60 6.22 -7.83
C ALA A 62 24.56 6.95 -6.87
N ASN A 63 25.76 6.39 -6.69
CA ASN A 63 26.84 7.08 -5.97
C ASN A 63 27.44 8.18 -6.86
N LEU A 64 27.94 9.24 -6.22
CA LEU A 64 28.72 10.31 -6.85
C LEU A 64 30.06 9.79 -7.38
#